data_AF-A0A820Q8L7-F1
#
_entry.id   AF-A0A820Q8L7-F1
#
_cell.length_a   1.000
_cell.length_b   1.000
_cell.length_c   1.000
_cell.angle_alpha   90.00
_cell.angle_beta   90.00
_cell.angle_gamma   90.00
#
_symmetry.space_group_name_H-M   'P 1'
#
loop_
_entity.id
_entity.type
_entity.pdbx_description
1 polymer ?
#
loop_
_entity_poly.entity_id
_entity_poly.type
_entity_poly.pdbx_seq_one_letter_code
_entity_poly.pdbx_strand_id
1 'polypeptide(L)' 'MKWVEGAKEGIVVAEGHGEGSALTQLNHPHGIFVDTLGRLYVADMVNNRVMRWTQGATQGT' A
#
# COMPACT_ATOMS: atom_id res chain seq x y z
N MET A 1 1.58 5.17 3.42
CA MET A 1 1.10 6.56 3.53
C MET A 1 1.69 7.38 2.37
N LYS A 2 0.94 8.34 1.85
CA LYS A 2 1.35 9.28 0.78
C LYS A 2 1.38 10.69 1.35
N TRP A 3 2.46 11.42 1.05
CA TRP A 3 2.56 12.84 1.35
C TRP A 3 2.44 13.63 0.06
N VAL A 4 1.74 14.76 0.11
CA VAL A 4 1.76 15.78 -0.94
C VAL A 4 2.75 16.85 -0.50
N GLU A 5 3.44 17.51 -1.43
CA GLU A 5 4.37 18.60 -1.08
C GLU A 5 3.63 19.69 -0.28
N GLY A 6 4.18 20.07 0.88
CA GLY A 6 3.54 21.00 1.81
C GLY A 6 2.41 20.42 2.68
N ALA A 7 2.10 19.13 2.58
CA ALA A 7 1.06 18.50 3.39
C ALA A 7 1.47 18.39 4.87
N LYS A 8 0.53 18.71 5.76
CA LYS A 8 0.69 18.55 7.22
C LYS A 8 0.25 17.17 7.72
N GLU A 9 -0.42 16.39 6.87
CA GLU A 9 -0.89 15.04 7.16
C GLU A 9 -0.68 14.14 5.94
N GLY A 10 -0.45 12.85 6.19
CA GLY A 10 -0.27 11.84 5.16
C GLY A 10 -1.59 11.13 4.82
N ILE A 11 -1.83 10.84 3.55
CA ILE A 11 -2.95 10.01 3.11
C ILE A 11 -2.58 8.55 3.35
N VAL A 12 -3.36 7.83 4.14
CA VAL A 12 -3.20 6.38 4.32
C VAL A 12 -3.71 5.68 3.06
N VAL A 13 -2.80 5.11 2.26
CA VAL A 13 -3.10 4.39 1.00
C VAL A 13 -3.13 2.86 1.17
N ALA A 14 -2.75 2.39 2.36
CA ALA A 14 -2.81 1.01 2.81
C ALA A 14 -3.05 1.03 4.34
N GLU A 15 -3.97 0.18 4.82
CA GLU A 15 -4.40 0.05 6.23
C GLU A 15 -5.21 1.22 6.83
N GLY A 16 -6.08 1.87 6.05
CA GLY A 16 -6.96 2.92 6.60
C GLY A 16 -7.96 2.43 7.67
N HIS A 17 -8.29 1.13 7.69
CA HIS A 17 -9.40 0.55 8.47
C HIS A 17 -9.07 -0.80 9.13
N GLY A 18 -7.79 -1.05 9.43
CA GLY A 18 -7.34 -2.33 10.01
C GLY A 18 -7.18 -3.45 8.98
N GLU A 19 -6.88 -4.64 9.49
CA GLU A 19 -6.63 -5.85 8.69
C GLU A 19 -7.83 -6.21 7.80
N GLY A 20 -7.56 -6.65 6.57
CA GLY A 20 -8.61 -7.09 5.65
C GLY A 20 -8.10 -7.35 4.24
N SER A 21 -9.04 -7.65 3.33
CA SER A 21 -8.74 -8.10 1.97
C SER A 21 -9.11 -7.09 0.88
N ALA A 22 -9.64 -5.91 1.24
CA ALA A 22 -9.89 -4.84 0.28
C ALA A 22 -8.59 -4.32 -0.36
N LEU A 23 -8.70 -3.57 -1.46
CA LEU A 23 -7.53 -3.02 -2.17
C LEU A 23 -6.77 -1.94 -1.38
N THR A 24 -7.36 -1.43 -0.31
CA THR A 24 -6.75 -0.48 0.63
C THR A 24 -6.35 -1.13 1.96
N GLN A 25 -6.51 -2.44 2.10
CA GLN A 25 -6.20 -3.21 3.30
C GLN A 25 -5.10 -4.23 3.04
N LEU A 26 -4.42 -4.60 4.12
CA LEU A 26 -3.41 -5.65 4.17
C LEU A 26 -3.79 -6.60 5.32
N ASN A 27 -3.22 -7.80 5.33
CA ASN A 27 -3.41 -8.81 6.36
C ASN A 27 -2.10 -9.56 6.59
N HIS A 28 -1.41 -9.21 7.68
CA HIS A 28 -0.06 -9.68 7.99
C HIS A 28 0.92 -9.54 6.80
N PRO A 29 1.25 -8.32 6.37
CA PRO A 29 2.26 -8.13 5.32
C PRO A 29 3.66 -8.52 5.82
N HIS A 30 4.40 -9.28 5.02
CA HIS A 30 5.73 -9.81 5.39
C HIS A 30 6.89 -9.14 4.65
N GLY A 31 6.63 -8.45 3.54
CA GLY A 31 7.68 -7.89 2.71
C GLY A 31 7.22 -6.68 1.91
N ILE A 32 8.17 -5.78 1.65
CA ILE A 32 7.97 -4.54 0.90
C ILE A 32 9.10 -4.36 -0.11
N PHE A 33 8.76 -3.93 -1.33
CA PHE A 33 9.72 -3.61 -2.39
C PHE A 33 9.25 -2.41 -3.21
N VAL A 34 10.18 -1.59 -3.67
CA VAL A 34 9.90 -0.48 -4.59
C VAL A 34 10.79 -0.64 -5.81
N ASP A 35 10.20 -0.66 -7.00
CA ASP A 35 10.98 -0.75 -8.24
C ASP A 35 11.47 0.61 -8.73
N THR A 36 12.30 0.60 -9.78
CA THR A 36 12.88 1.81 -10.38
C THR A 36 11.86 2.75 -11.02
N LEU A 37 10.61 2.31 -11.19
CA LEU A 37 9.49 3.12 -11.68
C LEU A 37 8.63 3.68 -10.54
N GLY A 38 9.06 3.51 -9.28
CA GLY A 38 8.37 4.01 -8.10
C GLY A 38 7.11 3.22 -7.75
N ARG A 39 6.95 1.99 -8.26
CA ARG A 39 5.81 1.12 -7.91
C ARG A 39 6.15 0.38 -6.62
N LEU A 40 5.26 0.47 -5.65
CA LEU A 40 5.34 -0.21 -4.37
C LEU A 40 4.69 -1.59 -4.48
N TYR A 41 5.35 -2.62 -3.98
CA TYR A 41 4.87 -3.98 -3.87
C TYR A 41 4.88 -4.41 -2.41
N VAL A 42 3.80 -5.07 -1.97
CA VAL A 42 3.66 -5.60 -0.62
C VAL A 42 3.27 -7.07 -0.71
N ALA A 43 4.03 -7.94 -0.06
CA ALA A 43 3.67 -9.34 0.12
C ALA A 43 2.69 -9.47 1.29
N ASP A 44 1.41 -9.62 0.96
CA ASP A 44 0.27 -9.63 1.87
C ASP A 44 -0.07 -11.08 2.22
N MET A 45 0.63 -11.60 3.24
CA MET A 45 0.86 -13.04 3.44
C MET A 45 -0.43 -13.79 3.76
N VAL A 46 -1.26 -13.31 4.69
CA VAL A 46 -2.49 -14.03 5.07
C VAL A 46 -3.55 -13.92 3.97
N ASN A 47 -3.52 -12.86 3.16
CA ASN A 47 -4.37 -12.74 1.98
C ASN A 47 -3.83 -13.54 0.76
N ASN A 48 -2.67 -14.21 0.89
CA ASN A 48 -2.03 -14.99 -0.18
C ASN A 48 -1.86 -14.22 -1.50
N ARG A 49 -1.48 -12.94 -1.42
CA ARG A 49 -1.34 -12.07 -2.59
C ARG A 49 -0.11 -11.18 -2.52
N VAL A 50 0.30 -10.65 -3.67
CA VAL A 50 1.21 -9.51 -3.75
C VAL A 50 0.41 -8.33 -4.26
N MET A 51 0.35 -7.26 -3.48
CA MET A 51 -0.36 -6.03 -3.83
C MET A 51 0.60 -5.02 -4.42
N ARG A 52 0.19 -4.33 -5.48
CA ARG A 52 1.01 -3.27 -6.11
C ARG A 52 0.30 -1.92 -6.09
N TRP A 53 1.01 -0.87 -5.72
CA TRP A 53 0.61 0.53 -5.90
C TRP A 53 1.52 1.20 -6.92
N THR A 54 0.93 1.81 -7.95
CA THR A 54 1.67 2.74 -8.81
C THR A 54 1.83 4.09 -8.11
N GLN A 55 2.82 4.88 -8.54
CA GLN A 55 2.99 6.23 -8.01
C GLN A 55 1.70 7.03 -8.19
N GLY A 56 1.21 7.58 -7.08
CA GLY A 56 -0.02 8.37 -7.05
C GLY A 56 -1.31 7.59 -6.76
N ALA A 57 -1.29 6.25 -6.81
CA ALA A 57 -2.46 5.43 -6.52
C ALA A 57 -2.91 5.53 -5.05
N THR A 58 -4.22 5.49 -4.83
CA THR A 58 -4.84 5.50 -3.50
C THR A 58 -5.27 4.11 -3.02
N GLN A 59 -5.15 3.09 -3.87
CA GLN A 59 -5.43 1.68 -3.61
C GLN A 59 -4.50 0.80 -4.45
N GLY A 60 -4.32 -0.45 -4.04
CA GLY A 60 -3.49 -1.40 -4.76
C GLY A 60 -4.23 -2.06 -5.93
N THR A 61 -3.48 -2.83 -6.71
CA THR A 61 -3.96 -3.69 -7.81
C THR A 61 -3.34 -5.06 -7.72
#